data_AF-A0A0P9D8D4-F1
#
_entry.id   AF-A0A0P9D8D4-F1
#
_cell.length_a   1.000
_cell.length_b   1.000
_cell.length_c   1.000
_cell.angle_alpha   90.00
_cell.angle_beta   90.00
_cell.angle_gamma   90.00
#
_symmetry.space_group_name_H-M   'P 1'
#
loop_
_entity.id
_entity.type
_entity.pdbx_description
1 polymer ?
#
loop_
_entity_poly.entity_id
_entity_poly.type
_entity_poly.pdbx_seq_one_letter_code
_entity_poly.pdbx_strand_id
1 'polypeptide(L)'
;MDDTTRNNTIKQLDHVWHVAPRPHTTPNSPLSPAKAFVASATYQLIGSLIEQQNACNAALVHACQALAASDDQRQNELQNQLHNLQVQLQNFNVQTMNLARRAELIEQHLADIDEAETALAARLVQLELRLNEREATRA
;
A
#
# COMPACT_ATOMS: atom_id res chain seq x y z
N MET A 1 -12.36 11.74 7.10
CA MET A 1 -11.66 13.04 7.15
C MET A 1 -10.45 12.91 6.24
N ASP A 2 -10.26 13.76 5.24
CA ASP A 2 -9.11 13.66 4.35
C ASP A 2 -7.80 14.08 5.06
N ASP A 3 -6.65 13.63 4.56
CA ASP A 3 -5.34 13.86 5.19
C ASP A 3 -4.99 15.34 5.28
N THR A 4 -5.49 16.14 4.33
CA THR A 4 -5.28 17.59 4.30
C THR A 4 -6.03 18.26 5.46
N THR A 5 -7.27 17.86 5.70
CA THR A 5 -8.13 18.31 6.79
C THR A 5 -7.56 17.86 8.13
N ARG A 6 -7.09 16.61 8.24
CA ARG A 6 -6.40 16.09 9.44
C ARG A 6 -5.16 16.94 9.76
N ASN A 7 -4.28 17.14 8.79
CA ASN A 7 -3.02 17.85 8.99
C ASN A 7 -3.24 19.34 9.29
N ASN A 8 -4.24 19.97 8.66
CA ASN A 8 -4.64 21.35 8.96
C ASN A 8 -5.22 21.48 10.38
N THR A 9 -6.03 20.51 10.82
CA THR A 9 -6.58 20.48 12.18
C THR A 9 -5.49 20.34 13.23
N ILE A 10 -4.51 19.46 13.01
CA ILE A 10 -3.36 19.29 13.92
C ILE A 10 -2.53 20.58 14.01
N LYS A 11 -2.33 21.27 12.88
CA LYS A 11 -1.64 22.58 12.87
C LYS A 11 -2.42 23.67 13.61
N GLN A 12 -3.75 23.69 13.48
CA GLN A 12 -4.59 24.66 14.20
C GLN A 12 -4.61 24.39 15.71
N LEU A 13 -4.48 23.13 16.12
CA LEU A 13 -4.42 22.74 17.54
C LEU A 13 -3.28 23.44 18.28
N ASP A 14 -2.12 23.57 17.65
CA ASP A 14 -0.96 24.31 18.18
C ASP A 14 -1.32 25.75 18.57
N HIS A 15 -2.04 26.42 17.68
CA HIS A 15 -2.40 27.83 17.87
C HIS A 15 -3.49 28.02 18.93
N VAL A 16 -4.45 27.09 19.02
CA VAL A 16 -5.59 27.20 19.95
C VAL A 16 -5.20 26.80 21.37
N TRP A 17 -4.22 25.92 21.54
CA TRP A 17 -3.78 25.43 22.86
C TRP A 17 -2.68 26.26 23.51
N HIS A 18 -2.10 27.23 22.81
CA HIS A 18 -1.16 28.16 23.40
C HIS A 18 -1.88 29.18 24.31
N VAL A 19 -1.58 29.15 25.61
CA VAL A 19 -2.08 30.12 26.57
C VAL A 19 -1.11 31.28 26.67
N ALA A 20 -1.52 32.46 26.22
CA ALA A 20 -0.74 33.68 26.40
C ALA A 20 -0.90 34.18 27.86
N PRO A 21 0.19 34.42 28.60
CA PRO A 21 0.09 35.09 29.89
C PRO A 21 -0.41 36.52 29.67
N ARG A 22 -1.66 36.81 30.10
CA ARG A 22 -2.26 38.15 29.96
C ARG A 22 -1.88 39.02 31.16
N PRO A 23 -0.95 39.97 31.06
CA PRO A 23 -0.69 40.85 32.20
C PRO A 23 -1.98 41.59 32.58
N HIS A 24 -2.51 41.32 33.77
CA HIS A 24 -3.57 42.13 34.38
C HIS A 24 -2.96 43.40 34.96
N THR A 25 -2.33 44.20 34.11
CA THR A 25 -2.05 45.60 34.38
C THR A 25 -3.05 46.40 33.57
N THR A 26 -4.33 46.35 33.98
CA THR A 26 -5.26 47.41 33.58
C THR A 26 -4.66 48.73 34.07
N PRO A 27 -4.35 49.69 33.18
CA PRO A 27 -3.63 50.91 33.55
C PRO A 27 -4.36 51.81 34.57
N ASN A 28 -5.60 51.46 34.95
CA ASN A 28 -6.47 52.25 35.82
C ASN A 28 -6.89 51.54 37.13
N SER A 29 -6.24 50.44 37.55
CA SER A 29 -6.63 49.76 38.81
C SER A 29 -5.78 50.22 40.00
N PRO A 30 -6.37 50.88 41.02
CA PRO A 30 -5.65 51.33 42.22
C PRO A 30 -5.43 50.14 43.18
N LEU A 31 -4.60 49.18 42.77
CA LEU A 31 -4.18 48.10 43.65
C LEU A 31 -3.11 48.64 44.60
N SER A 32 -3.31 48.46 45.91
CA SER A 32 -2.29 48.82 46.90
C SER A 32 -0.96 48.09 46.59
N PRO A 33 0.20 48.63 47.01
CA PRO A 33 1.51 48.03 46.74
C PRO A 33 1.60 46.53 47.10
N ALA A 34 0.91 46.13 48.19
CA ALA A 34 0.81 44.74 48.59
C ALA A 34 0.03 43.86 47.59
N LYS A 35 -1.05 44.39 46.99
CA LYS A 35 -1.81 43.67 45.96
C LYS A 35 -1.05 43.58 44.64
N ALA A 36 -0.29 44.61 44.27
CA ALA A 36 0.58 44.57 43.10
C ALA A 36 1.72 43.55 43.27
N PHE A 37 2.30 43.46 44.47
CA PHE A 37 3.32 42.46 44.81
C PHE A 37 2.75 41.04 44.79
N VAL A 38 1.59 40.80 45.42
CA VAL A 38 0.92 39.51 45.38
C VAL A 38 0.55 39.14 43.95
N ALA A 39 0.03 40.06 43.14
CA ALA A 39 -0.27 39.78 41.72
C ALA A 39 0.99 39.41 40.92
N SER A 40 2.11 40.10 41.13
CA SER A 40 3.39 39.79 40.51
C SER A 40 3.96 38.43 40.93
N ALA A 41 3.95 38.13 42.23
CA ALA A 41 4.41 36.84 42.76
C ALA A 41 3.54 35.68 42.27
N THR A 42 2.22 35.90 42.22
CA THR A 42 1.26 34.93 41.65
C THR A 42 1.53 34.72 40.16
N TYR A 43 1.85 35.78 39.41
CA TYR A 43 2.20 35.68 37.98
C TYR A 43 3.51 34.95 37.73
N GLN A 44 4.52 35.11 38.59
CA GLN A 44 5.76 34.35 38.48
C GLN A 44 5.55 32.86 38.74
N LEU A 45 4.71 32.51 39.73
CA LEU A 45 4.36 31.12 40.04
C LEU A 45 3.47 30.47 38.98
N ILE A 46 2.46 31.18 38.47
CA ILE A 46 1.55 30.67 37.45
C ILE A 46 2.20 30.73 36.05
N GLY A 47 3.09 31.69 35.80
CA GLY A 47 3.77 31.88 34.52
C GLY A 47 4.62 30.67 34.14
N SER A 48 5.39 30.12 35.08
CA SER A 48 6.17 28.90 34.83
C SER A 48 5.27 27.68 34.57
N LEU A 49 4.12 27.59 35.24
CA LEU A 49 3.13 26.53 35.00
C LEU A 49 2.51 26.66 33.60
N ILE A 50 2.19 27.88 33.16
CA ILE A 50 1.68 28.18 31.81
C ILE A 50 2.73 27.84 30.75
N GLU A 51 4.00 28.20 30.97
CA GLU A 51 5.10 27.85 30.07
C GLU A 51 5.27 26.33 29.97
N GLN A 52 5.22 25.62 31.09
CA GLN A 52 5.32 24.16 31.12
C GLN A 52 4.12 23.49 30.43
N GLN A 53 2.91 24.03 30.63
CA GLN A 53 1.70 23.59 29.92
C GLN A 53 1.84 23.81 28.41
N ASN A 54 2.29 24.99 27.99
CA ASN A 54 2.49 25.32 26.57
C ASN A 54 3.55 24.41 25.93
N ALA A 55 4.64 24.11 26.64
CA ALA A 55 5.67 23.17 26.18
C ALA A 55 5.11 21.74 26.03
N CYS A 56 4.27 21.30 26.97
CA CYS A 56 3.58 20.02 26.88
C CYS A 56 2.62 19.97 25.69
N ASN A 57 1.83 21.03 25.48
CA ASN A 57 0.89 21.15 24.36
C ASN A 57 1.62 21.07 23.01
N ALA A 58 2.73 21.81 22.86
CA ALA A 58 3.56 21.77 21.66
C ALA A 58 4.13 20.35 21.42
N ALA A 59 4.61 19.69 22.47
CA ALA A 59 5.12 18.31 22.38
C ALA A 59 4.04 17.33 21.91
N LEU A 60 2.79 17.47 22.41
CA LEU A 60 1.66 16.66 21.96
C LEU A 60 1.33 16.90 20.49
N VAL A 61 1.30 18.16 20.05
CA VAL A 61 1.05 18.49 18.65
C VAL A 61 2.14 17.88 17.75
N HIS A 62 3.41 18.01 18.12
CA HIS A 62 4.51 17.40 17.38
C HIS A 62 4.39 15.88 17.33
N ALA A 63 4.00 15.23 18.43
CA ALA A 63 3.74 13.80 18.45
C ALA A 63 2.60 13.41 17.50
N CYS A 64 1.50 14.17 17.48
CA CYS A 64 0.39 13.96 16.54
C CYS A 64 0.83 14.13 15.08
N GLN A 65 1.65 15.14 14.78
CA GLN A 65 2.21 15.35 13.44
C GLN A 65 3.10 14.19 12.99
N ALA A 66 3.96 13.70 13.90
CA ALA A 66 4.84 12.56 13.61
C ALA A 66 4.03 11.27 13.36
N LEU A 67 2.99 11.03 14.16
CA LEU A 67 2.09 9.89 13.96
C LEU A 67 1.35 9.98 12.63
N ALA A 68 0.82 11.15 12.28
CA ALA A 68 0.15 11.38 11.00
C ALA A 68 1.10 11.15 9.81
N ALA A 69 2.33 11.66 9.88
CA ALA A 69 3.32 11.46 8.83
C ALA A 69 3.73 9.98 8.68
N SER A 70 3.90 9.26 9.80
CA SER A 70 4.20 7.83 9.79
C SER A 70 3.05 7.01 9.19
N ASP A 71 1.81 7.40 9.47
CA ASP A 71 0.63 6.74 8.91
C ASP A 71 0.52 6.96 7.40
N ASP A 72 0.71 8.19 6.94
CA ASP A 72 0.72 8.54 5.51
C ASP A 72 1.81 7.77 4.75
N GLN A 73 3.01 7.66 5.34
CA GLN A 73 4.09 6.88 4.76
C GLN A 73 3.72 5.40 4.63
N ARG A 74 3.18 4.80 5.70
CA ARG A 74 2.76 3.39 5.70
C ARG A 74 1.66 3.14 4.68
N GLN A 75 0.70 4.06 4.56
CA GLN A 75 -0.37 3.96 3.58
C GLN A 75 0.17 4.00 2.15
N ASN A 76 1.10 4.91 1.85
CA ASN A 76 1.77 4.96 0.54
C ASN A 76 2.56 3.68 0.24
N GLU A 77 3.29 3.15 1.21
CA GLU A 77 4.01 1.88 1.07
C GLU A 77 3.08 0.72 0.76
N LEU A 78 1.96 0.59 1.49
CA LEU A 78 0.95 -0.44 1.26
C LEU A 78 0.28 -0.30 -0.12
N GLN A 79 -0.05 0.92 -0.53
CA GLN A 79 -0.60 1.18 -1.87
C GLN A 79 0.37 0.77 -2.98
N ASN A 80 1.66 1.10 -2.82
CA ASN A 80 2.70 0.68 -3.76
C ASN A 80 2.86 -0.85 -3.80
N GLN A 81 2.81 -1.52 -2.64
CA GLN A 81 2.86 -2.98 -2.57
C GLN A 81 1.65 -3.62 -3.27
N LEU A 82 0.43 -3.10 -3.04
CA LEU A 82 -0.77 -3.57 -3.72
C LEU A 82 -0.68 -3.38 -5.24
N HIS A 83 -0.21 -2.23 -5.69
CA HIS A 83 0.00 -1.96 -7.11
C HIS A 83 1.00 -2.94 -7.74
N ASN A 84 2.14 -3.16 -7.08
CA ASN A 84 3.15 -4.11 -7.55
C ASN A 84 2.60 -5.54 -7.62
N LEU A 85 1.83 -5.97 -6.62
CA LEU A 85 1.22 -7.29 -6.59
C LEU A 85 0.18 -7.45 -7.71
N GLN A 86 -0.59 -6.40 -8.00
CA GLN A 86 -1.54 -6.39 -9.11
C GLN A 86 -0.82 -6.55 -10.46
N VAL A 87 0.28 -5.84 -10.69
CA VAL A 87 1.09 -5.96 -11.90
C VAL A 87 1.68 -7.37 -12.02
N GLN A 88 2.18 -7.94 -10.93
CA GLN A 88 2.70 -9.32 -10.91
C GLN A 88 1.62 -10.34 -11.25
N LEU A 89 0.41 -10.22 -10.69
CA LEU A 89 -0.71 -11.11 -11.02
C LEU A 89 -1.12 -11.00 -12.49
N GLN A 90 -1.13 -9.79 -13.05
CA GLN A 90 -1.43 -9.60 -14.47
C GLN A 90 -0.38 -10.28 -15.35
N ASN A 91 0.90 -10.11 -15.04
CA ASN A 91 1.99 -10.75 -15.76
C ASN A 91 1.93 -12.28 -15.65
N PHE A 92 1.65 -12.79 -14.45
CA PHE A 92 1.47 -14.22 -14.22
C PHE A 92 0.32 -14.78 -15.07
N ASN A 93 -0.83 -14.10 -15.10
CA ASN A 93 -1.97 -14.51 -15.91
C ASN A 93 -1.64 -14.59 -17.41
N VAL A 94 -0.93 -13.59 -17.94
CA VAL A 94 -0.46 -13.61 -19.34
C VAL A 94 0.46 -14.81 -19.60
N GLN A 95 1.38 -15.10 -18.68
CA GLN A 95 2.26 -16.27 -18.79
C GLN A 95 1.48 -17.58 -18.77
N THR A 96 0.49 -17.72 -17.88
CA THR A 96 -0.39 -18.88 -17.80
C THR A 96 -1.18 -19.07 -19.10
N MET A 97 -1.74 -18.01 -19.67
CA MET A 97 -2.45 -18.09 -20.97
C MET A 97 -1.53 -18.54 -22.10
N ASN A 98 -0.31 -18.01 -22.15
CA ASN A 98 0.67 -18.41 -23.15
C ASN A 98 1.08 -19.90 -22.99
N LEU A 99 1.23 -20.38 -21.76
CA LEU A 99 1.51 -21.79 -21.48
C LEU A 99 0.34 -22.68 -21.89
N ALA A 100 -0.90 -22.31 -21.56
CA ALA A 100 -2.10 -23.06 -21.94
C ALA A 100 -2.21 -23.19 -23.47
N ARG A 101 -2.01 -22.08 -24.20
CA ARG A 101 -2.00 -22.09 -25.67
C ARG A 101 -0.91 -22.99 -26.25
N ARG A 102 0.28 -22.99 -25.64
CA ARG A 102 1.37 -23.87 -26.09
C ARG A 102 1.05 -25.34 -25.83
N ALA A 103 0.40 -25.66 -24.70
CA ALA A 103 -0.05 -27.01 -24.42
C ALA A 103 -1.08 -27.49 -25.45
N GLU A 104 -2.07 -26.67 -25.78
CA GLU A 104 -3.07 -26.96 -26.83
C GLU A 104 -2.42 -27.24 -28.19
N LEU A 105 -1.43 -26.44 -28.60
CA LEU A 105 -0.70 -26.67 -29.84
C LEU A 105 0.10 -27.99 -29.83
N ILE A 106 0.70 -28.34 -28.69
CA ILE A 106 1.41 -29.61 -28.53
C ILE A 106 0.42 -30.78 -28.63
N GLU A 107 -0.73 -30.69 -27.96
CA GLU A 107 -1.79 -31.70 -28.02
C GLU A 107 -2.29 -31.91 -29.46
N GLN A 108 -2.50 -30.82 -30.21
CA GLN A 108 -2.88 -30.91 -31.62
C GLN A 108 -1.80 -31.63 -32.45
N HIS A 109 -0.53 -31.25 -32.29
CA HIS A 109 0.56 -31.88 -33.03
C HIS A 109 0.70 -33.37 -32.70
N LEU A 110 0.43 -33.78 -31.45
CA LEU A 110 0.43 -35.19 -31.06
C LEU A 110 -0.69 -35.95 -31.76
N ALA A 111 -1.90 -35.38 -31.84
CA ALA A 111 -3.01 -35.99 -32.56
C ALA A 111 -2.70 -36.16 -34.06
N ASP A 112 -2.08 -35.16 -34.68
CA ASP A 112 -1.67 -35.23 -36.09
C ASP A 112 -0.61 -36.34 -36.32
N ILE A 113 0.31 -36.52 -35.37
CA ILE A 113 1.30 -37.60 -35.41
C ILE A 113 0.61 -38.97 -35.28
N ASP A 114 -0.30 -39.13 -34.32
CA ASP A 114 -1.05 -40.38 -34.11
C ASP A 114 -1.85 -40.77 -35.37
N GLU A 115 -2.47 -39.80 -36.04
CA GLU A 115 -3.17 -40.03 -37.31
C GLU A 115 -2.20 -40.48 -38.41
N ALA A 116 -1.05 -39.82 -38.53
CA ALA A 116 -0.02 -40.17 -39.52
C ALA A 116 0.55 -41.57 -39.28
N GLU A 117 0.82 -41.94 -38.02
CA GLU A 117 1.29 -43.27 -37.64
C GLU A 117 0.24 -44.34 -37.94
N THR A 118 -1.03 -44.08 -37.62
CA THR A 118 -2.15 -44.98 -37.93
C THR A 118 -2.28 -45.21 -39.44
N ALA A 119 -2.18 -44.15 -40.24
CA ALA A 119 -2.23 -44.24 -41.70
C ALA A 119 -1.03 -45.01 -42.27
N LEU A 120 0.16 -44.83 -41.71
CA LEU A 120 1.37 -45.56 -42.11
C LEU A 120 1.23 -47.05 -41.77
N ALA A 121 0.77 -47.39 -40.57
CA ALA A 121 0.52 -48.77 -40.15
C ALA A 121 -0.49 -49.47 -41.08
N ALA A 122 -1.59 -48.79 -41.43
CA ALA A 122 -2.57 -49.33 -42.37
C ALA A 122 -1.96 -49.60 -43.77
N ARG A 123 -1.09 -48.71 -44.26
CA ARG A 123 -0.38 -48.90 -45.53
C ARG A 123 0.61 -50.07 -45.47
N LEU A 124 1.31 -50.26 -44.36
CA LEU A 124 2.21 -51.40 -44.17
C LEU A 124 1.44 -52.72 -44.22
N VAL A 125 0.31 -52.82 -43.52
CA VAL A 125 -0.56 -54.02 -43.57
C VAL A 125 -1.03 -54.31 -45.00
N GLN A 126 -1.45 -53.27 -45.75
CA GLN A 126 -1.85 -53.44 -47.15
C GLN A 126 -0.69 -53.92 -48.03
N LEU A 127 0.53 -53.41 -47.81
CA LEU A 127 1.71 -53.85 -48.55
C LEU A 127 2.05 -55.30 -48.24
N GLU A 128 2.02 -55.71 -46.98
CA GLU A 128 2.25 -57.10 -46.55
C GLU A 128 1.24 -58.06 -47.18
N LEU A 129 -0.06 -57.71 -47.16
CA LEU A 129 -1.10 -58.52 -47.81
C LEU A 129 -0.82 -58.71 -49.30
N ARG A 130 -0.48 -57.64 -50.03
CA ARG A 130 -0.17 -57.72 -51.46
C ARG A 130 1.11 -58.51 -51.76
N LEU A 131 2.07 -58.49 -50.85
CA LEU A 131 3.32 -59.25 -50.96
C LEU A 131 3.02 -60.75 -50.82
N ASN A 132 2.25 -61.12 -49.79
CA ASN A 132 1.79 -62.48 -49.56
C ASN A 132 0.96 -63.03 -50.73
N GLU A 133 0.04 -62.23 -51.29
CA GLU A 133 -0.72 -62.59 -52.49
C GLU A 133 0.18 -62.86 -53.69
N ARG A 134 1.19 -62.02 -53.92
CA ARG A 134 2.15 -62.20 -55.01
C ARG A 134 3.01 -63.46 -54.83
N GLU A 135 3.45 -63.74 -53.61
CA GLU A 135 4.20 -64.95 -53.30
C GLU A 135 3.35 -66.21 -53.50
N ALA A 136 2.09 -66.19 -53.05
CA ALA A 136 1.15 -67.28 -53.27
C ALA A 136 0.85 -67.54 -54.75
N THR A 137 0.83 -66.50 -55.61
CA THR A 137 0.67 -66.69 -57.06
C THR A 137 1.93 -67.17 -57.80
N ARG A 138 3.09 -67.14 -57.14
CA ARG A 138 4.39 -67.57 -57.73
C ARG A 138 4.81 -68.98 -57.30
N ALA A 139 4.25 -69.51 -56.21
CA ALA A 139 4.42 -70.87 -55.72
C ALA A 139 3.49 -71.85 -56.45
#